data_AF-A0AAU9L3H2-F1
#
_entry.id   AF-A0AAU9L3H2-F1
#
_cell.length_a   1.000
_cell.length_b   1.000
_cell.length_c   1.000
_cell.angle_alpha   90.00
_cell.angle_beta   90.00
_cell.angle_gamma   90.00
#
_symmetry.space_group_name_H-M   'P 1'
#
loop_
_entity.id
_entity.type
_entity.pdbx_description
1 polymer ?
#
loop_
_entity_poly.entity_id
_entity_poly.type
_entity_poly.pdbx_seq_one_letter_code
_entity_poly.pdbx_strand_id
1 'polypeptide(L)'
;MSIVAAKSPQKTYTLVDKKPFFKHFYPKYLALLAIRSTATQGLMVLNAYVASLDLEVSDEEESSEDELEDIDAVEKEEFVAPSMEEFSTASAQSFFKSLSITTYLRSLEEVALRLFRPQITSKLIKDISKSSMRKYARTSSKITSAALMIKTGMRANMLSHLAIFLVEETQQLVVILYRYFVSRKRGSKYKKNLRSIEEGIHSNGSGNEEDTISAFMSVTGLNASRSALAIITGGIGAAMGTAVRPGVGTFIGGTLGDSVAYVLF
;
A
#
# COMPACT_ATOMS: atom_id res chain seq x y z
N MET A 1 -47.90 -12.65 -34.22
CA MET A 1 -47.43 -13.02 -32.87
C MET A 1 -46.33 -12.06 -32.47
N SER A 2 -46.58 -11.15 -31.54
CA SER A 2 -45.62 -10.14 -31.09
C SER A 2 -44.84 -10.69 -29.91
N ILE A 3 -43.53 -10.86 -30.07
CA ILE A 3 -42.63 -11.29 -29.00
C ILE A 3 -42.41 -10.08 -28.09
N VAL A 4 -43.15 -10.05 -26.98
CA VAL A 4 -42.90 -9.10 -25.89
C VAL A 4 -41.57 -9.48 -25.26
N ALA A 5 -40.51 -8.76 -25.64
CA ALA A 5 -39.21 -8.85 -25.01
C ALA A 5 -39.37 -8.49 -23.53
N ALA A 6 -39.25 -9.48 -22.65
CA ALA A 6 -39.23 -9.28 -21.21
C ALA A 6 -38.07 -8.33 -20.86
N LYS A 7 -38.41 -7.08 -20.53
CA LYS A 7 -37.47 -6.06 -20.10
C LYS A 7 -36.85 -6.54 -18.79
N SER A 8 -35.62 -7.06 -18.84
CA SER A 8 -34.88 -7.49 -17.66
C SER A 8 -34.89 -6.36 -16.61
N PRO A 9 -35.10 -6.67 -15.32
CA PRO A 9 -35.25 -5.65 -14.29
C PRO A 9 -33.99 -4.79 -14.27
N GLN A 10 -34.18 -3.50 -14.56
CA GLN A 10 -33.13 -2.49 -14.58
C GLN A 10 -32.55 -2.44 -13.15
N LYS A 11 -31.37 -3.03 -12.95
CA LYS A 11 -30.72 -3.03 -11.64
C LYS A 11 -30.49 -1.58 -11.25
N THR A 12 -31.25 -1.08 -10.28
CA THR A 12 -31.02 0.25 -9.70
C THR A 12 -29.70 0.17 -8.94
N TYR A 13 -28.65 0.75 -9.52
CA TYR A 13 -27.32 0.80 -8.90
C TYR A 13 -27.34 1.88 -7.82
N THR A 14 -27.92 1.55 -6.67
CA THR A 14 -27.82 2.40 -5.48
C THR A 14 -26.38 2.36 -4.99
N LEU A 15 -25.78 3.54 -4.82
CA LEU A 15 -24.42 3.73 -4.31
C LEU A 15 -24.36 3.48 -2.79
N VAL A 16 -24.88 2.33 -2.34
CA VAL A 16 -25.07 1.96 -0.93
C VAL A 16 -23.76 1.97 -0.13
N ASP A 17 -22.64 1.70 -0.79
CA ASP A 17 -21.33 1.60 -0.16
C ASP A 17 -20.53 2.94 -0.22
N LYS A 18 -21.09 4.01 -0.81
CA LYS A 18 -20.44 5.34 -0.83
C LYS A 18 -20.34 5.90 0.59
N LYS A 19 -19.13 6.27 1.01
CA LYS A 19 -18.90 6.97 2.28
C LYS A 19 -18.83 8.49 2.03
N PRO A 20 -19.23 9.33 2.99
CA PRO A 20 -19.03 10.78 2.88
C PRO A 20 -17.55 11.13 2.74
N PHE A 21 -17.26 12.14 1.92
CA PHE A 21 -15.88 12.58 1.64
C PHE A 21 -15.09 12.86 2.93
N PHE A 22 -15.59 13.75 3.79
CA PHE A 22 -14.91 14.17 5.03
C PHE A 22 -15.00 13.19 6.19
N LYS A 23 -15.57 11.99 6.01
CA LYS A 23 -15.76 11.03 7.12
C LYS A 23 -14.46 10.68 7.85
N HIS A 24 -13.33 10.64 7.13
CA HIS A 24 -12.03 10.29 7.68
C HIS A 24 -11.42 11.39 8.58
N PHE A 25 -11.91 12.62 8.51
CA PHE A 25 -11.49 13.73 9.38
C PHE A 25 -12.25 13.79 10.71
N TYR A 26 -13.27 12.95 10.93
CA TYR A 26 -13.93 12.96 12.24
C TYR A 26 -12.97 12.47 13.32
N PRO A 27 -13.03 13.04 14.53
CA PRO A 27 -12.05 12.77 15.58
C PRO A 27 -11.94 11.29 15.92
N LYS A 28 -13.04 10.53 15.86
CA LYS A 28 -13.03 9.07 16.04
C LYS A 28 -12.14 8.34 15.02
N TYR A 29 -12.19 8.74 13.75
CA TYR A 29 -11.39 8.11 12.70
C TYR A 29 -9.93 8.56 12.75
N LEU A 30 -9.67 9.82 13.10
CA LEU A 30 -8.32 10.32 13.34
C LEU A 30 -7.66 9.60 14.53
N ALA A 31 -8.38 9.42 15.64
CA ALA A 31 -7.89 8.67 16.80
C ALA A 31 -7.59 7.20 16.44
N LEU A 32 -8.51 6.54 15.72
CA LEU A 32 -8.28 5.17 15.24
C LEU A 32 -7.05 5.07 14.34
N LEU A 33 -6.84 6.07 13.48
CA LEU A 33 -5.69 6.14 12.58
C LEU A 33 -4.39 6.32 13.35
N ALA A 34 -4.37 7.22 14.35
CA ALA A 34 -3.22 7.44 15.22
C ALA A 34 -2.85 6.15 15.98
N ILE A 35 -3.83 5.50 16.61
CA ILE A 35 -3.64 4.22 17.31
C ILE A 35 -3.05 3.18 16.35
N ARG A 36 -3.61 3.05 15.14
CA ARG A 36 -3.11 2.12 14.13
C ARG A 36 -1.66 2.41 13.77
N SER A 37 -1.29 3.67 13.52
CA SER A 37 0.07 4.05 13.15
C SER A 37 1.08 3.75 14.26
N THR A 38 0.75 4.08 15.52
CA THR A 38 1.60 3.73 16.66
C THR A 38 1.72 2.23 16.84
N ALA A 39 0.63 1.47 16.69
CA ALA A 39 0.65 0.02 16.79
C ALA A 39 1.49 -0.63 15.68
N THR A 40 1.39 -0.15 14.44
CA THR A 40 2.20 -0.65 13.33
C THR A 40 3.69 -0.35 13.56
N GLN A 41 4.04 0.85 14.02
CA GLN A 41 5.42 1.17 14.34
C GLN A 41 5.94 0.32 15.50
N GLY A 42 5.14 0.14 16.56
CA GLY A 42 5.48 -0.73 17.68
C GLY A 42 5.70 -2.18 17.25
N LEU A 43 4.88 -2.68 16.31
CA LEU A 43 5.05 -4.02 15.76
C LEU A 43 6.33 -4.16 14.93
N MET A 44 6.73 -3.15 14.17
CA MET A 44 8.00 -3.16 13.44
C MET A 44 9.20 -3.21 14.39
N VAL A 45 9.17 -2.44 15.47
CA VAL A 45 10.21 -2.45 16.52
C VAL A 45 10.26 -3.82 17.20
N LEU A 46 9.10 -4.38 17.54
CA LEU A 46 9.02 -5.73 18.12
C LEU A 46 9.54 -6.80 17.15
N ASN A 47 9.22 -6.68 15.85
CA ASN A 47 9.73 -7.60 14.84
C ASN A 47 11.25 -7.53 14.71
N ALA A 48 11.84 -6.34 14.73
CA ALA A 48 13.29 -6.16 14.73
C ALA A 48 13.93 -6.73 16.01
N TYR A 49 13.30 -6.54 17.18
CA TYR A 49 13.75 -7.14 18.43
C TYR A 49 13.69 -8.67 18.39
N VAL A 50 12.57 -9.25 17.92
CA VAL A 50 12.43 -10.71 17.77
C VAL A 50 13.43 -11.26 16.77
N ALA A 51 13.69 -10.57 15.65
CA ALA A 51 14.70 -10.97 14.69
C ALA A 51 16.11 -10.98 15.29
N SER A 52 16.41 -10.05 16.21
CA SER A 52 17.69 -10.04 16.92
C SER A 52 17.83 -11.08 18.02
N LEU A 53 16.71 -11.64 18.50
CA LEU A 53 16.70 -12.62 19.58
C LEU A 53 17.09 -14.03 19.12
N ASP A 54 17.23 -14.26 17.80
CA ASP A 54 17.61 -15.52 17.15
C ASP A 54 17.29 -16.75 18.03
N LEU A 55 16.00 -17.13 18.08
CA LEU A 55 15.60 -18.39 18.68
C LEU A 55 16.20 -19.51 17.81
N GLU A 56 17.47 -19.83 18.04
CA GLU A 56 18.07 -21.12 17.76
C GLU A 56 17.19 -22.14 18.51
N VAL A 57 16.14 -22.62 17.86
CA VAL A 57 15.50 -23.87 18.24
C VAL A 57 16.60 -24.89 18.01
N SER A 58 17.23 -25.34 19.10
CA SER A 58 18.06 -26.53 19.13
C SER A 58 17.35 -27.64 18.35
N ASP A 59 17.73 -27.83 17.09
CA ASP A 59 17.67 -29.14 16.44
C ASP A 59 18.76 -29.99 17.11
N GLU A 60 18.56 -30.31 18.39
CA GLU A 60 19.23 -31.42 19.06
C GLU A 60 18.55 -32.71 18.61
N GLU A 61 18.73 -33.15 17.35
CA GLU A 61 18.64 -34.58 16.99
C GLU A 61 19.60 -34.92 15.81
N GLU A 62 20.73 -35.53 16.18
CA GLU A 62 21.52 -36.55 15.46
C GLU A 62 22.18 -36.25 14.08
N SER A 63 23.52 -36.17 14.09
CA SER A 63 24.43 -37.24 13.58
C SER A 63 25.64 -36.75 12.75
N SER A 64 26.84 -37.10 13.27
CA SER A 64 28.15 -37.36 12.64
C SER A 64 28.94 -36.23 11.93
N GLU A 65 29.97 -35.77 12.65
CA GLU A 65 31.40 -35.63 12.27
C GLU A 65 31.74 -35.64 10.76
N ASP A 66 32.15 -34.48 10.20
CA ASP A 66 33.51 -34.23 9.68
C ASP A 66 33.59 -32.91 8.85
N GLU A 67 34.76 -32.29 8.93
CA GLU A 67 35.33 -31.28 8.01
C GLU A 67 34.77 -29.84 7.97
N LEU A 68 35.43 -28.98 8.75
CA LEU A 68 36.07 -27.72 8.33
C LEU A 68 35.34 -26.88 7.26
N GLU A 69 34.72 -25.80 7.70
CA GLU A 69 35.03 -24.46 7.20
C GLU A 69 34.49 -23.44 8.21
N ASP A 70 35.35 -22.49 8.63
CA ASP A 70 34.97 -21.30 9.37
C ASP A 70 33.92 -20.53 8.54
N ILE A 71 32.64 -20.85 8.73
CA ILE A 71 31.54 -20.01 8.26
C ILE A 71 31.59 -18.80 9.15
N ASP A 72 32.11 -17.70 8.58
CA ASP A 72 32.14 -16.35 9.11
C ASP A 72 31.07 -16.17 10.18
N ALA A 73 31.52 -15.94 11.42
CA ALA A 73 30.66 -15.46 12.48
C ALA A 73 29.93 -14.23 11.96
N VAL A 74 28.69 -14.44 11.47
CA VAL A 74 27.78 -13.38 11.08
C VAL A 74 27.67 -12.51 12.31
N GLU A 75 28.27 -11.31 12.26
CA GLU A 75 28.16 -10.31 13.32
C GLU A 75 26.68 -10.22 13.70
N LYS A 76 26.32 -10.74 14.87
CA LYS A 76 24.96 -10.65 15.38
C LYS A 76 24.68 -9.16 15.56
N GLU A 77 23.88 -8.56 14.67
CA GLU A 77 23.51 -7.15 14.76
C GLU A 77 22.79 -6.91 16.09
N GLU A 78 23.48 -6.29 17.04
CA GLU A 78 22.90 -5.93 18.34
C GLU A 78 21.71 -5.00 18.10
N PHE A 79 20.54 -5.41 18.57
CA PHE A 79 19.35 -4.60 18.43
C PHE A 79 19.46 -3.33 19.26
N VAL A 80 19.61 -2.20 18.58
CA VAL A 80 19.53 -0.87 19.17
C VAL A 80 18.09 -0.40 19.09
N ALA A 81 17.42 -0.29 20.25
CA ALA A 81 16.07 0.25 20.32
C ALA A 81 16.04 1.70 19.82
N PRO A 82 15.08 2.08 18.96
CA PRO A 82 14.96 3.46 18.49
C PRO A 82 14.66 4.39 19.66
N SER A 83 15.19 5.59 19.60
CA SER A 83 14.88 6.63 20.58
C SER A 83 13.38 7.00 20.53
N MET A 84 12.87 7.55 21.64
CA MET A 84 11.48 8.01 21.70
C MET A 84 11.15 9.05 20.61
N GLU A 85 12.12 9.90 20.27
CA GLU A 85 11.97 10.91 19.23
C GLU A 85 11.86 10.30 17.83
N GLU A 86 12.71 9.33 17.50
CA GLU A 86 12.66 8.60 16.23
C GLU A 86 11.37 7.80 16.09
N PHE A 87 10.96 7.11 17.15
CA PHE A 87 9.70 6.37 17.18
C PHE A 87 8.50 7.30 16.96
N SER A 88 8.49 8.46 17.62
CA SER A 88 7.41 9.45 17.49
C SER A 88 7.36 10.03 16.07
N THR A 89 8.52 10.30 15.48
CA THR A 89 8.65 10.85 14.13
C THR A 89 8.18 9.82 13.08
N ALA A 90 8.60 8.56 13.20
CA ALA A 90 8.17 7.48 12.33
C ALA A 90 6.66 7.20 12.47
N SER A 91 6.13 7.25 13.69
CA SER A 91 4.69 7.13 13.96
C SER A 91 3.90 8.28 13.33
N ALA A 92 4.38 9.52 13.44
CA ALA A 92 3.76 10.68 12.83
C ALA A 92 3.79 10.60 11.30
N GLN A 93 4.91 10.19 10.70
CA GLN A 93 5.02 9.96 9.26
C GLN A 93 4.04 8.89 8.78
N SER A 94 3.94 7.77 9.50
CA SER A 94 2.98 6.70 9.21
C SER A 94 1.52 7.16 9.32
N PHE A 95 1.23 8.03 10.29
CA PHE A 95 -0.08 8.65 10.45
C PHE A 95 -0.42 9.55 9.26
N PHE A 96 0.47 10.46 8.88
CA PHE A 96 0.24 11.36 7.74
C PHE A 96 0.17 10.61 6.41
N LYS A 97 0.98 9.57 6.21
CA LYS A 97 0.88 8.67 5.04
C LYS A 97 -0.50 8.02 5.00
N SER A 98 -0.96 7.45 6.10
CA SER A 98 -2.27 6.79 6.18
C SER A 98 -3.43 7.78 5.96
N LEU A 99 -3.33 8.99 6.50
CA LEU A 99 -4.33 10.04 6.31
C LEU A 99 -4.39 10.48 4.84
N SER A 100 -3.23 10.67 4.22
CA SER A 100 -3.10 10.99 2.80
C SER A 100 -3.74 9.91 1.94
N ILE A 101 -3.44 8.63 2.19
CA ILE A 101 -4.06 7.49 1.46
C ILE A 101 -5.58 7.54 1.55
N THR A 102 -6.13 7.76 2.75
CA THR A 102 -7.59 7.85 2.89
C THR A 102 -8.19 9.05 2.15
N THR A 103 -7.48 10.19 2.13
CA THR A 103 -7.90 11.40 1.41
C THR A 103 -7.91 11.17 -0.10
N TYR A 104 -6.84 10.57 -0.64
CA TYR A 104 -6.74 10.19 -2.05
C TYR A 104 -7.82 9.18 -2.43
N LEU A 105 -8.07 8.16 -1.61
CA LEU A 105 -9.14 7.20 -1.84
C LEU A 105 -10.51 7.88 -1.94
N ARG A 106 -10.87 8.76 -1.00
CA ARG A 106 -12.15 9.50 -1.04
C ARG A 106 -12.25 10.42 -2.25
N SER A 107 -11.13 11.02 -2.65
CA SER A 107 -11.06 11.88 -3.84
C SER A 107 -11.26 11.07 -5.11
N LEU A 108 -10.61 9.91 -5.22
CA LEU A 108 -10.78 8.97 -6.33
C LEU A 108 -12.20 8.40 -6.38
N GLU A 109 -12.86 8.19 -5.24
CA GLU A 109 -14.28 7.78 -5.20
C GLU A 109 -15.18 8.85 -5.83
N GLU A 110 -14.98 10.13 -5.52
CA GLU A 110 -15.73 11.24 -6.12
C GLU A 110 -15.40 11.43 -7.61
N VAL A 111 -14.12 11.31 -8.00
CA VAL A 111 -13.70 11.36 -9.40
C VAL A 111 -14.32 10.19 -10.19
N ALA A 112 -14.33 8.99 -9.63
CA ALA A 112 -14.93 7.83 -10.27
C ALA A 112 -16.45 7.96 -10.46
N LEU A 113 -17.14 8.73 -9.61
CA LEU A 113 -18.56 9.04 -9.80
C LEU A 113 -18.82 10.04 -10.92
N ARG A 114 -17.87 10.95 -11.17
CA ARG A 114 -17.95 11.95 -12.25
C ARG A 114 -17.55 11.38 -13.60
N LEU A 115 -16.53 10.53 -13.65
CA LEU A 115 -15.96 10.01 -14.89
C LEU A 115 -16.62 8.72 -15.38
N PHE A 116 -17.04 7.83 -14.46
CA PHE A 116 -17.55 6.52 -14.84
C PHE A 116 -19.06 6.40 -14.66
N ARG A 117 -19.64 5.47 -15.42
CA ARG A 117 -21.05 5.10 -15.24
C ARG A 117 -21.25 4.45 -13.86
N PRO A 118 -22.43 4.63 -13.22
CA PRO A 118 -22.70 4.11 -11.87
C PRO A 118 -22.43 2.60 -11.68
N GLN A 119 -22.54 1.80 -12.74
CA GLN A 119 -22.29 0.36 -12.72
C GLN A 119 -20.83 -0.01 -12.50
N ILE A 120 -19.91 0.83 -12.99
CA ILE A 120 -18.47 0.66 -12.81
C ILE A 120 -18.10 1.13 -11.41
N THR A 121 -18.56 2.32 -11.03
CA THR A 121 -18.26 2.90 -9.72
C THR A 121 -18.77 2.04 -8.57
N SER A 122 -19.98 1.48 -8.69
CA SER A 122 -20.54 0.52 -7.72
C SER A 122 -19.71 -0.78 -7.57
N LYS A 123 -18.85 -1.11 -8.55
CA LYS A 123 -17.90 -2.24 -8.42
C LYS A 123 -16.59 -1.81 -7.78
N LEU A 124 -16.16 -0.57 -7.99
CA LEU A 124 -14.92 -0.01 -7.45
C LEU A 124 -15.03 0.32 -5.95
N ILE A 125 -16.15 0.90 -5.51
CA ILE A 125 -16.35 1.31 -4.11
C ILE A 125 -16.96 0.21 -3.22
N LYS A 126 -16.99 -1.02 -3.73
CA LYS A 126 -17.79 -2.10 -3.16
C LYS A 126 -17.23 -2.56 -1.82
N ASP A 127 -18.11 -2.73 -0.84
CA ASP A 127 -17.76 -3.41 0.40
C ASP A 127 -17.65 -4.92 0.15
N ILE A 128 -16.41 -5.45 0.22
CA ILE A 128 -16.11 -6.85 -0.06
C ILE A 128 -16.77 -7.82 0.93
N SER A 129 -16.88 -7.44 2.20
CA SER A 129 -17.48 -8.26 3.26
C SER A 129 -18.98 -8.35 3.12
N LYS A 130 -19.66 -7.22 2.89
CA LYS A 130 -21.09 -7.25 2.59
C LYS A 130 -21.36 -7.98 1.27
N SER A 131 -20.47 -7.81 0.29
CA SER A 131 -20.60 -8.51 -0.99
C SER A 131 -20.49 -10.03 -0.84
N SER A 132 -19.56 -10.55 -0.02
CA SER A 132 -19.42 -11.99 0.18
C SER A 132 -20.63 -12.58 0.91
N MET A 133 -21.16 -11.90 1.93
CA MET A 133 -22.41 -12.32 2.59
C MET A 133 -23.58 -12.38 1.62
N ARG A 134 -23.77 -11.35 0.77
CA ARG A 134 -24.85 -11.33 -0.24
C ARG A 134 -24.70 -12.40 -1.32
N LYS A 135 -23.47 -12.83 -1.62
CA LYS A 135 -23.24 -13.95 -2.55
C LYS A 135 -23.54 -15.27 -1.86
N TYR A 136 -23.02 -15.46 -0.67
CA TYR A 136 -23.28 -16.64 0.14
C TYR A 136 -24.77 -16.88 0.34
N ALA A 137 -25.54 -15.84 0.68
CA ALA A 137 -26.98 -15.93 0.83
C ALA A 137 -27.74 -16.36 -0.46
N ARG A 138 -27.15 -16.15 -1.65
CA ARG A 138 -27.79 -16.52 -2.93
C ARG A 138 -27.34 -17.87 -3.47
N THR A 139 -26.07 -18.22 -3.26
CA THR A 139 -25.51 -19.50 -3.75
C THR A 139 -25.60 -20.62 -2.71
N SER A 140 -25.81 -20.31 -1.43
CA SER A 140 -25.78 -21.23 -0.28
C SER A 140 -24.48 -22.04 -0.10
N SER A 141 -23.53 -21.92 -1.03
CA SER A 141 -22.22 -22.56 -1.02
C SER A 141 -21.11 -21.56 -0.73
N LYS A 142 -20.22 -21.89 0.21
CA LYS A 142 -19.05 -21.08 0.56
C LYS A 142 -18.03 -21.05 -0.57
N ILE A 143 -17.76 -22.21 -1.20
CA ILE A 143 -16.75 -22.35 -2.26
C ILE A 143 -17.16 -21.59 -3.52
N THR A 144 -18.41 -21.72 -3.95
CA THR A 144 -18.93 -20.96 -5.09
C THR A 144 -18.90 -19.45 -4.80
N SER A 145 -19.20 -19.05 -3.57
CA SER A 145 -19.11 -17.65 -3.15
C SER A 145 -17.67 -17.14 -3.15
N ALA A 146 -16.72 -17.96 -2.70
CA ALA A 146 -15.29 -17.65 -2.71
C ALA A 146 -14.76 -17.44 -4.14
N ALA A 147 -15.06 -18.36 -5.07
CA ALA A 147 -14.65 -18.23 -6.48
C ALA A 147 -15.18 -16.91 -7.10
N LEU A 148 -16.44 -16.56 -6.83
CA LEU A 148 -17.01 -15.30 -7.27
C LEU A 148 -16.37 -14.07 -6.60
N MET A 149 -15.76 -14.24 -5.42
CA MET A 149 -15.13 -13.15 -4.68
C MET A 149 -13.78 -12.73 -5.25
N ILE A 150 -13.05 -13.58 -5.98
CA ILE A 150 -11.77 -13.20 -6.61
C ILE A 150 -11.92 -11.92 -7.44
N LYS A 151 -12.77 -11.97 -8.48
CA LYS A 151 -13.03 -10.83 -9.36
C LYS A 151 -13.66 -9.62 -8.65
N THR A 152 -14.32 -9.85 -7.51
CA THR A 152 -14.97 -8.77 -6.76
C THR A 152 -14.01 -8.07 -5.81
N GLY A 153 -13.14 -8.83 -5.14
CA GLY A 153 -12.06 -8.30 -4.32
C GLY A 153 -11.11 -7.47 -5.18
N MET A 154 -10.65 -8.01 -6.33
CA MET A 154 -9.80 -7.26 -7.26
C MET A 154 -10.40 -5.90 -7.63
N ARG A 155 -11.67 -5.87 -8.08
CA ARG A 155 -12.34 -4.62 -8.49
C ARG A 155 -12.53 -3.65 -7.33
N ALA A 156 -12.85 -4.14 -6.14
CA ALA A 156 -13.04 -3.31 -4.96
C ALA A 156 -11.71 -2.72 -4.43
N ASN A 157 -10.60 -3.42 -4.64
CA ASN A 157 -9.28 -3.00 -4.17
C ASN A 157 -8.56 -2.06 -5.15
N MET A 158 -8.97 -2.01 -6.43
CA MET A 158 -8.34 -1.15 -7.45
C MET A 158 -8.15 0.30 -6.98
N LEU A 159 -9.20 0.90 -6.42
CA LEU A 159 -9.18 2.31 -6.03
C LEU A 159 -8.28 2.55 -4.81
N SER A 160 -8.22 1.59 -3.90
CA SER A 160 -7.38 1.64 -2.70
C SER A 160 -5.90 1.59 -3.07
N HIS A 161 -5.49 0.65 -3.92
CA HIS A 161 -4.09 0.56 -4.35
C HIS A 161 -3.68 1.69 -5.28
N LEU A 162 -4.61 2.21 -6.11
CA LEU A 162 -4.35 3.42 -6.87
C LEU A 162 -4.11 4.64 -5.94
N ALA A 163 -4.85 4.74 -4.83
CA ALA A 163 -4.61 5.80 -3.84
C ALA A 163 -3.25 5.65 -3.17
N ILE A 164 -2.84 4.43 -2.81
CA ILE A 164 -1.52 4.16 -2.23
C ILE A 164 -0.41 4.56 -3.21
N PHE A 165 -0.50 4.08 -4.45
CA PHE A 165 0.44 4.43 -5.51
C PHE A 165 0.59 5.95 -5.67
N LEU A 166 -0.52 6.69 -5.81
CA LEU A 166 -0.46 8.15 -5.96
C LEU A 166 0.20 8.85 -4.76
N VAL A 167 -0.06 8.38 -3.54
CA VAL A 167 0.60 8.93 -2.35
C VAL A 167 2.10 8.70 -2.40
N GLU A 168 2.53 7.49 -2.77
CA GLU A 168 3.96 7.15 -2.87
C GLU A 168 4.67 7.97 -3.96
N GLU A 169 4.06 8.09 -5.13
CA GLU A 169 4.58 8.93 -6.21
C GLU A 169 4.65 10.41 -5.80
N THR A 170 3.63 10.93 -5.11
CA THR A 170 3.67 12.33 -4.64
C THR A 170 4.76 12.56 -3.61
N GLN A 171 4.99 11.63 -2.69
CA GLN A 171 6.09 11.72 -1.72
C GLN A 171 7.45 11.73 -2.42
N GLN A 172 7.65 10.86 -3.41
CA GLN A 172 8.89 10.81 -4.19
C GLN A 172 9.12 12.10 -4.98
N LEU A 173 8.09 12.61 -5.66
CA LEU A 173 8.15 13.88 -6.38
C LEU A 173 8.49 15.05 -5.44
N VAL A 174 7.90 15.10 -4.24
CA VAL A 174 8.21 16.13 -3.24
C VAL A 174 9.67 16.06 -2.80
N VAL A 175 10.22 14.86 -2.58
CA VAL A 175 11.63 14.68 -2.20
C VAL A 175 12.55 15.09 -3.34
N ILE A 176 12.26 14.70 -4.58
CA ILE A 176 13.04 15.09 -5.78
C ILE A 176 13.01 16.61 -5.93
N LEU A 177 11.83 17.23 -5.83
CA LEU A 177 11.65 18.66 -5.96
C LEU A 177 12.36 19.43 -4.83
N TYR A 178 12.30 18.93 -3.59
CA TYR A 178 13.01 19.49 -2.46
C TYR A 178 14.53 19.46 -2.66
N ARG A 179 15.08 18.31 -3.08
CA ARG A 179 16.51 18.17 -3.41
C ARG A 179 16.91 19.13 -4.52
N TYR A 180 16.11 19.24 -5.58
CA TYR A 180 16.34 20.17 -6.67
C TYR A 180 16.39 21.63 -6.18
N PHE A 181 15.42 22.05 -5.35
CA PHE A 181 15.39 23.42 -4.81
C PHE A 181 16.55 23.72 -3.85
N VAL A 182 16.93 22.76 -3.00
CA VAL A 182 18.07 22.92 -2.08
C VAL A 182 19.39 22.98 -2.86
N SER A 183 19.59 22.10 -3.85
CA SER A 183 20.76 22.12 -4.73
C SER A 183 20.85 23.42 -5.53
N ARG A 184 19.72 23.97 -5.99
CA ARG A 184 19.68 25.26 -6.68
C ARG A 184 20.03 26.44 -5.75
N LYS A 185 19.58 26.43 -4.49
CA LYS A 185 19.98 27.45 -3.49
C LYS A 185 21.46 27.34 -3.11
N ARG A 186 21.99 26.13 -2.94
CA ARG A 186 23.40 25.88 -2.62
C ARG A 186 24.30 26.26 -3.80
N GLY A 187 23.90 25.91 -5.03
CA GLY A 187 24.53 26.33 -6.27
C GLY A 187 24.48 27.85 -6.47
N SER A 188 23.39 28.53 -6.11
CA SER A 188 23.32 29.99 -6.14
C SER A 188 24.23 30.66 -5.11
N LYS A 189 24.45 30.06 -3.94
CA LYS A 189 25.39 30.56 -2.92
C LYS A 189 26.84 30.39 -3.38
N TYR A 190 27.15 29.25 -3.99
CA TYR A 190 28.47 28.98 -4.57
C TYR A 190 28.75 29.88 -5.78
N LYS A 191 27.77 30.06 -6.67
CA LYS A 191 27.86 30.93 -7.86
C LYS A 191 27.96 32.42 -7.51
N LYS A 192 27.48 32.85 -6.32
CA LYS A 192 27.69 34.23 -5.82
C LYS A 192 29.11 34.46 -5.29
N ASN A 193 29.76 33.43 -4.76
CA ASN A 193 31.16 33.46 -4.33
C ASN A 193 32.16 33.19 -5.48
N LEU A 194 31.75 32.47 -6.53
CA LEU A 194 32.60 32.16 -7.70
C LEU A 194 32.49 33.19 -8.85
N ARG A 195 31.41 33.98 -8.92
CA ARG A 195 31.30 35.06 -9.94
C ARG A 195 32.32 36.18 -9.74
N SER A 196 33.02 36.22 -8.62
CA SER A 196 34.18 37.09 -8.39
C SER A 196 35.52 36.45 -8.78
N ILE A 197 35.55 35.18 -9.24
CA ILE A 197 36.79 34.45 -9.49
C ILE A 197 36.90 33.88 -10.92
N GLU A 198 35.82 33.52 -11.62
CA GLU A 198 36.00 32.67 -12.82
C GLU A 198 35.03 32.98 -13.97
N GLU A 199 35.46 33.86 -14.87
CA GLU A 199 35.08 33.81 -16.28
C GLU A 199 35.73 32.56 -16.90
N GLY A 200 34.94 31.52 -17.16
CA GLY A 200 35.31 30.52 -18.18
C GLY A 200 35.50 29.08 -17.72
N ILE A 201 34.47 28.41 -17.18
CA ILE A 201 34.38 26.94 -17.29
C ILE A 201 32.94 26.52 -17.63
N HIS A 202 32.82 25.75 -18.70
CA HIS A 202 31.61 25.22 -19.30
C HIS A 202 30.92 24.15 -18.43
N SER A 203 29.61 24.04 -18.67
CA SER A 203 28.55 23.27 -18.03
C SER A 203 28.80 21.76 -17.81
N ASN A 204 28.70 21.30 -16.56
CA ASN A 204 28.63 19.89 -16.15
C ASN A 204 27.23 19.54 -15.56
N GLY A 205 26.16 19.87 -16.28
CA GLY A 205 24.79 19.87 -15.73
C GLY A 205 23.87 18.71 -16.11
N SER A 206 24.13 17.95 -17.19
CA SER A 206 23.10 17.06 -17.77
C SER A 206 23.07 15.62 -17.22
N GLY A 207 24.18 15.10 -16.65
CA GLY A 207 24.23 13.71 -16.17
C GLY A 207 23.30 13.42 -14.98
N ASN A 208 23.18 14.37 -14.04
CA ASN A 208 22.36 14.16 -12.84
C ASN A 208 20.84 14.12 -13.12
N GLU A 209 20.37 14.76 -14.19
CA GLU A 209 18.93 14.83 -14.50
C GLU A 209 18.43 13.51 -15.12
N GLU A 210 19.19 12.92 -16.05
CA GLU A 210 18.87 11.62 -16.65
C GLU A 210 18.90 10.48 -15.61
N ASP A 211 19.89 10.49 -14.71
CA ASP A 211 19.98 9.53 -13.59
C ASP A 211 18.81 9.68 -12.61
N THR A 212 18.35 10.90 -12.35
CA THR A 212 17.19 11.14 -11.47
C THR A 212 15.89 10.67 -12.11
N ILE A 213 15.71 10.89 -13.42
CA ILE A 213 14.51 10.45 -14.14
C ILE A 213 14.48 8.93 -14.26
N SER A 214 15.60 8.28 -14.56
CA SER A 214 15.67 6.82 -14.64
C SER A 214 15.41 6.16 -13.27
N ALA A 215 15.95 6.72 -12.19
CA ALA A 215 15.65 6.28 -10.82
C ALA A 215 14.18 6.49 -10.44
N PHE A 216 13.57 7.61 -10.84
CA PHE A 216 12.14 7.83 -10.64
C PHE A 216 11.32 6.78 -11.40
N MET A 217 11.59 6.56 -12.69
CA MET A 217 10.86 5.61 -13.52
C MET A 217 10.99 4.16 -13.02
N SER A 218 12.17 3.76 -12.54
CA SER A 218 12.37 2.42 -11.99
C SER A 218 11.57 2.22 -10.70
N VAL A 219 11.56 3.22 -9.82
CA VAL A 219 10.80 3.18 -8.57
C VAL A 219 9.29 3.26 -8.82
N THR A 220 8.83 4.13 -9.72
CA THR A 220 7.43 4.21 -10.14
C THR A 220 6.95 2.89 -10.74
N GLY A 221 7.78 2.26 -11.59
CA GLY A 221 7.48 0.95 -12.18
C GLY A 221 7.33 -0.14 -11.11
N LEU A 222 8.21 -0.13 -10.11
CA LEU A 222 8.16 -1.06 -8.99
C LEU A 222 6.94 -0.82 -8.08
N ASN A 223 6.59 0.43 -7.79
CA ASN A 223 5.39 0.77 -7.03
C ASN A 223 4.11 0.38 -7.77
N ALA A 224 4.09 0.56 -9.09
CA ALA A 224 2.98 0.16 -9.94
C ALA A 224 2.83 -1.37 -9.98
N SER A 225 3.93 -2.11 -10.10
CA SER A 225 3.90 -3.58 -10.09
C SER A 225 3.44 -4.14 -8.75
N ARG A 226 3.96 -3.60 -7.63
CA ARG A 226 3.49 -3.92 -6.26
C ARG A 226 1.99 -3.68 -6.10
N SER A 227 1.51 -2.52 -6.55
CA SER A 227 0.09 -2.16 -6.47
C SER A 227 -0.79 -3.09 -7.31
N ALA A 228 -0.34 -3.47 -8.51
CA ALA A 228 -1.04 -4.43 -9.36
C ALA A 228 -1.09 -5.83 -8.72
N LEU A 229 0.03 -6.28 -8.14
CA LEU A 229 0.13 -7.56 -7.47
C LEU A 229 -0.76 -7.58 -6.22
N ALA A 230 -0.79 -6.50 -5.43
CA ALA A 230 -1.65 -6.33 -4.25
C ALA A 230 -3.14 -6.43 -4.59
N ILE A 231 -3.57 -5.90 -5.73
CA ILE A 231 -4.96 -6.03 -6.21
C ILE A 231 -5.31 -7.51 -6.46
N ILE A 232 -4.39 -8.27 -7.07
CA ILE A 232 -4.59 -9.68 -7.40
C ILE A 232 -4.59 -10.52 -6.13
N THR A 233 -3.53 -10.41 -5.31
CA THR A 233 -3.37 -11.18 -4.07
C THR A 233 -4.43 -10.81 -3.04
N GLY A 234 -4.85 -9.55 -2.94
CA GLY A 234 -6.00 -9.14 -2.12
C GLY A 234 -7.33 -9.74 -2.60
N GLY A 235 -7.51 -9.89 -3.92
CA GLY A 235 -8.65 -10.60 -4.50
C GLY A 235 -8.66 -12.09 -4.13
N ILE A 236 -7.52 -12.76 -4.23
CA ILE A 236 -7.33 -14.17 -3.85
C ILE A 236 -7.52 -14.34 -2.34
N GLY A 237 -6.89 -13.50 -1.53
CA GLY A 237 -7.03 -13.50 -0.08
C GLY A 237 -8.47 -13.28 0.37
N ALA A 238 -9.20 -12.37 -0.26
CA ALA A 238 -10.64 -12.18 0.01
C ALA A 238 -11.45 -13.44 -0.34
N ALA A 239 -11.08 -14.17 -1.40
CA ALA A 239 -11.72 -15.44 -1.76
C ALA A 239 -11.42 -16.54 -0.73
N MET A 240 -10.15 -16.74 -0.37
CA MET A 240 -9.73 -17.69 0.67
C MET A 240 -10.43 -17.41 2.01
N GLY A 241 -10.44 -16.15 2.44
CA GLY A 241 -11.16 -15.72 3.64
C GLY A 241 -12.67 -15.96 3.57
N THR A 242 -13.26 -15.85 2.38
CA THR A 242 -14.69 -16.18 2.16
C THR A 242 -14.96 -17.68 2.27
N ALA A 243 -14.04 -18.53 1.82
CA ALA A 243 -14.18 -19.98 1.92
C ALA A 243 -14.22 -20.44 3.39
N VAL A 244 -13.44 -19.80 4.25
CA VAL A 244 -13.48 -20.02 5.71
C VAL A 244 -14.77 -19.45 6.29
N ARG A 245 -14.96 -18.13 6.18
CA ARG A 245 -16.11 -17.41 6.73
C ARG A 245 -16.48 -16.19 5.88
N PRO A 246 -17.62 -16.23 5.15
CA PRO A 246 -18.15 -15.06 4.47
C PRO A 246 -18.38 -13.88 5.44
N GLY A 247 -18.10 -12.67 4.98
CA GLY A 247 -18.14 -11.46 5.80
C GLY A 247 -16.79 -11.14 6.44
N VAL A 248 -16.59 -11.57 7.69
CA VAL A 248 -15.39 -11.24 8.47
C VAL A 248 -14.15 -11.92 7.92
N GLY A 249 -14.23 -13.19 7.54
CA GLY A 249 -13.09 -13.90 6.93
C GLY A 249 -12.66 -13.25 5.62
N THR A 250 -13.62 -12.79 4.79
CA THR A 250 -13.34 -12.01 3.58
C THR A 250 -12.55 -10.73 3.86
N PHE A 251 -12.90 -9.99 4.93
CA PHE A 251 -12.19 -8.77 5.31
C PHE A 251 -10.74 -9.06 5.68
N ILE A 252 -10.55 -10.01 6.59
CA ILE A 252 -9.23 -10.39 7.10
C ILE A 252 -8.38 -10.95 5.95
N GLY A 253 -8.90 -11.93 5.21
CA GLY A 253 -8.19 -12.54 4.09
C GLY A 253 -7.84 -11.53 2.99
N GLY A 254 -8.73 -10.58 2.70
CA GLY A 254 -8.45 -9.51 1.75
C GLY A 254 -7.30 -8.59 2.21
N THR A 255 -7.31 -8.22 3.50
CA THR A 255 -6.30 -7.35 4.14
C THR A 255 -4.95 -8.05 4.40
N LEU A 256 -4.93 -9.38 4.46
CA LEU A 256 -3.67 -10.12 4.50
C LEU A 256 -3.14 -10.33 3.09
N GLY A 257 -4.02 -10.67 2.15
CA GLY A 257 -3.65 -10.90 0.76
C GLY A 257 -3.04 -9.66 0.09
N ASP A 258 -3.59 -8.47 0.34
CA ASP A 258 -3.02 -7.23 -0.20
C ASP A 258 -1.66 -6.90 0.44
N SER A 259 -1.47 -7.18 1.73
CA SER A 259 -0.23 -6.94 2.48
C SER A 259 0.94 -7.79 1.97
N VAL A 260 0.70 -9.05 1.56
CA VAL A 260 1.74 -9.95 1.03
C VAL A 260 2.50 -9.31 -0.15
N ALA A 261 1.80 -8.57 -1.00
CA ALA A 261 2.41 -7.92 -2.16
C ALA A 261 3.41 -6.83 -1.80
N TYR A 262 3.21 -6.15 -0.67
CA TYR A 262 4.09 -5.09 -0.18
C TYR A 262 5.23 -5.61 0.70
N VAL A 263 5.17 -6.88 1.11
CA VAL A 263 6.22 -7.53 1.91
C VAL A 263 7.19 -8.29 1.01
N LEU A 264 6.69 -8.95 -0.05
CA LEU A 264 7.50 -9.80 -0.93
C LEU A 264 8.25 -9.03 -2.04
N PHE A 265 7.86 -7.80 -2.33
CA PHE A 265 8.40 -6.99 -3.43
C PHE A 265 8.65 -5.58 -2.97
#